data_AF-A8Q6E1-F1
#
_entry.id   AF-A8Q6E1-F1
#
_cell.length_a   1.000
_cell.length_b   1.000
_cell.length_c   1.000
_cell.angle_alpha   90.00
_cell.angle_beta   90.00
_cell.angle_gamma   90.00
#
_symmetry.space_group_name_H-M   'P 1'
#
loop_
_entity.id
_entity.type
_entity.pdbx_description
1 polymer ?
#
loop_
_entity_poly.entity_id
_entity_poly.type
_entity_poly.pdbx_seq_one_letter_code
_entity_poly.pdbx_strand_id
1 'polypeptide(L)'
;MVSANSTALARWDAKLGFQKHVFVSSLARLLPDGGLIGKIDVIVERVYPVGYMEGTLTSRGTVQYGGPQYSEDEEAERHATWELRCAETRARFAAILPQLSKAAAWLDSRTTATVFQPGDSNDAHDAGAMGMLDMEKAHAYVRELETQADPFASVVQATESDSYTNAYLSAILHALHERVHVLSEPSSGEYTSALHERCPRRHIRAFRIVRVRDAWPTRRTSRRTAQLSVWGDTDVLEEGGRYEITQLVPTQGRSWRARECVADAFLSTTRDTRYIRRPL
;
A
#
# COMPACT_ATOMS: atom_id res chain seq x y z
N MET A 1 -25.25 -5.50 16.54
CA MET A 1 -25.47 -4.14 16.01
C MET A 1 -26.46 -4.22 14.87
N VAL A 2 -27.45 -3.33 14.79
CA VAL A 2 -28.48 -3.35 13.75
C VAL A 2 -28.28 -2.14 12.83
N SER A 3 -28.24 -2.36 11.52
CA SER A 3 -28.07 -1.28 10.52
C SER A 3 -29.42 -0.93 9.89
N ALA A 4 -29.81 0.34 9.91
CA ALA A 4 -31.09 0.81 9.37
C ALA A 4 -31.24 0.44 7.87
N ASN A 5 -30.17 0.56 7.10
CA ASN A 5 -30.13 0.22 5.67
C ASN A 5 -30.21 -1.29 5.36
N SER A 6 -30.20 -2.15 6.38
CA SER A 6 -30.33 -3.61 6.28
C SER A 6 -31.58 -4.13 7.00
N THR A 7 -32.48 -3.24 7.42
CA THR A 7 -33.71 -3.60 8.13
C THR A 7 -34.92 -2.91 7.52
N ALA A 8 -36.08 -3.54 7.66
CA ALA A 8 -37.37 -2.93 7.38
C ALA A 8 -38.39 -3.41 8.41
N LEU A 9 -39.46 -2.63 8.56
CA LEU A 9 -40.60 -3.03 9.38
C LEU A 9 -41.21 -4.33 8.82
N ALA A 10 -41.30 -5.33 9.69
CA ALA A 10 -42.02 -6.56 9.39
C ALA A 10 -43.53 -6.31 9.45
N ARG A 11 -44.30 -7.15 8.76
CA ARG A 11 -45.76 -7.15 8.92
C ARG A 11 -46.13 -7.58 10.35
N TRP A 12 -47.30 -7.17 10.80
CA TRP A 12 -47.81 -7.50 12.14
C TRP A 12 -47.94 -9.01 12.39
N ASP A 13 -48.17 -9.79 11.33
CA ASP A 13 -48.33 -11.24 11.33
C ASP A 13 -47.04 -12.01 11.00
N ALA A 14 -45.89 -11.32 10.91
CA ALA A 14 -44.63 -11.96 10.58
C ALA A 14 -44.16 -12.89 11.72
N LYS A 15 -43.79 -14.13 11.38
CA LYS A 15 -43.22 -15.08 12.34
C LYS A 15 -41.88 -14.58 12.85
N LEU A 16 -41.68 -14.66 14.16
CA LEU A 16 -40.37 -14.41 14.78
C LEU A 16 -39.38 -15.53 14.41
N GLY A 17 -38.09 -15.19 14.44
CA GLY A 17 -36.99 -16.10 14.10
C GLY A 17 -36.41 -15.87 12.71
N PHE A 18 -35.62 -16.83 12.23
CA PHE A 18 -34.90 -16.72 10.96
C PHE A 18 -35.85 -16.71 9.77
N GLN A 19 -35.64 -15.72 8.88
CA GLN A 19 -36.40 -15.58 7.65
C GLN A 19 -35.66 -16.25 6.49
N LYS A 20 -36.40 -16.95 5.62
CA LYS A 20 -35.83 -17.60 4.42
C LYS A 20 -35.41 -16.60 3.34
N HIS A 21 -36.07 -15.45 3.27
CA HIS A 21 -35.82 -14.45 2.23
C HIS A 21 -34.90 -13.35 2.73
N VAL A 22 -33.87 -13.06 1.93
CA VAL A 22 -32.95 -11.95 2.20
C VAL A 22 -33.64 -10.63 1.84
N PHE A 23 -33.62 -9.68 2.76
CA PHE A 23 -34.11 -8.33 2.55
C PHE A 23 -33.31 -7.63 1.44
N VAL A 24 -34.02 -7.02 0.48
CA VAL A 24 -33.45 -6.21 -0.60
C VAL A 24 -33.79 -4.74 -0.31
N SER A 25 -32.77 -3.92 -0.15
CA SER A 25 -32.89 -2.48 0.02
C SER A 25 -33.11 -1.80 -1.33
N SER A 26 -33.98 -0.80 -1.36
CA SER A 26 -34.14 0.09 -2.51
C SER A 26 -33.37 1.38 -2.27
N LEU A 27 -32.81 1.95 -3.33
CA LEU A 27 -32.08 3.23 -3.30
C LEU A 27 -32.93 4.37 -2.69
N ALA A 28 -34.25 4.32 -2.89
CA ALA A 28 -35.22 5.25 -2.31
C ALA A 28 -35.21 5.29 -0.77
N ARG A 29 -34.89 4.17 -0.12
CA ARG A 29 -34.96 4.01 1.33
C ARG A 29 -33.61 4.15 2.02
N LEU A 30 -32.53 4.20 1.25
CA LEU A 30 -31.19 4.33 1.81
C LEU A 30 -31.05 5.66 2.57
N LEU A 31 -30.31 5.57 3.67
CA LEU A 31 -29.91 6.67 4.52
C LEU A 31 -28.38 6.79 4.51
N PRO A 32 -27.83 8.02 4.48
CA PRO A 32 -26.39 8.24 4.48
C PRO A 32 -25.71 7.74 5.76
N ASP A 33 -26.41 7.79 6.89
CA ASP A 33 -25.99 7.35 8.22
C ASP A 33 -26.59 5.98 8.63
N GLY A 34 -27.33 5.33 7.72
CA GLY A 34 -28.06 4.09 8.01
C GLY A 34 -27.19 2.83 8.12
N GLY A 35 -25.87 2.97 8.08
CA GLY A 35 -24.90 1.89 8.16
C GLY A 35 -24.87 1.01 6.91
N LEU A 36 -24.32 -0.19 7.07
CA LEU A 36 -24.13 -1.20 6.03
C LEU A 36 -25.44 -1.55 5.31
N ILE A 37 -25.35 -1.69 3.99
CA ILE A 37 -26.42 -2.13 3.10
C ILE A 37 -26.20 -3.61 2.78
N GLY A 38 -27.09 -4.46 3.26
CA GLY A 38 -26.95 -5.92 3.11
C GLY A 38 -27.06 -6.38 1.65
N LYS A 39 -28.08 -5.90 0.92
CA LYS A 39 -28.32 -6.25 -0.49
C LYS A 39 -29.14 -5.18 -1.21
N ILE A 40 -28.81 -4.89 -2.47
CA ILE A 40 -29.60 -4.09 -3.40
C ILE A 40 -29.79 -4.85 -4.72
N ASP A 41 -30.84 -4.54 -5.47
CA ASP A 41 -31.10 -5.07 -6.82
C ASP A 41 -31.19 -3.90 -7.79
N VAL A 42 -30.20 -3.79 -8.67
CA VAL A 42 -29.96 -2.61 -9.49
C VAL A 42 -29.68 -2.94 -10.94
N ILE A 43 -29.97 -1.97 -11.81
CA ILE A 43 -29.56 -1.98 -13.21
C ILE A 43 -28.46 -0.94 -13.38
N VAL A 44 -27.37 -1.33 -14.04
CA VAL A 44 -26.25 -0.45 -14.36
C VAL A 44 -26.65 0.47 -15.51
N GLU A 45 -26.67 1.78 -15.25
CA GLU A 45 -26.99 2.78 -16.26
C GLU A 45 -25.76 3.20 -17.05
N ARG A 46 -24.63 3.42 -16.36
CA ARG A 46 -23.38 3.88 -16.95
C ARG A 46 -22.18 3.34 -16.18
N VAL A 47 -21.12 3.00 -16.90
CA VAL A 47 -19.84 2.57 -16.36
C VAL A 47 -18.80 3.61 -16.79
N TYR A 48 -18.18 4.30 -15.83
CA TYR A 48 -17.17 5.31 -16.11
C TYR A 48 -15.78 4.66 -16.28
N PRO A 49 -14.80 5.37 -16.88
CA PRO A 49 -13.42 4.89 -16.97
C PRO A 49 -12.81 4.55 -15.60
N VAL A 50 -11.77 3.70 -15.61
CA VAL A 50 -11.01 3.37 -14.40
C VAL A 50 -10.25 4.60 -13.92
N GLY A 51 -10.33 4.86 -12.62
CA GLY A 51 -9.47 5.80 -11.93
C GLY A 51 -8.50 5.06 -11.01
N TYR A 52 -7.37 5.69 -10.75
CA TYR A 52 -6.37 5.21 -9.81
C TYR A 52 -6.25 6.19 -8.65
N MET A 53 -5.96 5.66 -7.46
CA MET A 53 -5.69 6.45 -6.27
C MET A 53 -4.49 5.90 -5.54
N GLU A 54 -3.59 6.79 -5.14
CA GLU A 54 -2.44 6.44 -4.31
C GLU A 54 -2.80 6.53 -2.83
N GLY A 55 -2.42 5.48 -2.10
CA GLY A 55 -2.56 5.38 -0.67
C GLY A 55 -1.30 5.87 0.04
N THR A 56 -1.49 6.65 1.10
CA THR A 56 -0.39 7.08 1.96
C THR A 56 -0.32 6.18 3.19
N LEU A 57 0.90 5.84 3.60
CA LEU A 57 1.11 5.08 4.83
C LEU A 57 0.92 6.00 6.03
N THR A 58 -0.03 5.67 6.89
CA THR A 58 -0.23 6.38 8.16
C THR A 58 0.87 6.00 9.14
N SER A 59 1.13 6.82 10.16
CA SER A 59 2.05 6.51 11.27
C SER A 59 1.78 5.17 11.99
N ARG A 60 0.56 4.63 11.86
CA ARG A 60 0.14 3.31 12.37
C ARG A 60 0.36 2.15 11.39
N GLY A 61 1.05 2.36 10.27
CA GLY A 61 1.29 1.34 9.24
C GLY A 61 0.07 0.96 8.41
N THR A 62 -1.04 1.68 8.54
CA THR A 62 -2.24 1.46 7.71
C THR A 62 -2.21 2.34 6.47
N VAL A 63 -2.49 1.76 5.31
CA VAL A 63 -2.61 2.51 4.04
C VAL A 63 -3.97 3.21 3.99
N GLN A 64 -3.96 4.53 3.83
CA GLN A 64 -5.16 5.33 3.65
C GLN A 64 -5.22 5.86 2.22
N TYR A 65 -6.31 5.52 1.53
CA TYR A 65 -6.60 6.01 0.19
C TYR A 65 -7.42 7.29 0.31
N GLY A 66 -6.77 8.43 0.07
CA GLY A 66 -7.41 9.75 0.14
C GLY A 66 -6.70 10.82 -0.68
N GLY A 67 -5.75 10.42 -1.53
CA GLY A 67 -5.05 11.31 -2.44
C GLY A 67 -5.90 11.72 -3.65
N PRO A 68 -5.33 12.54 -4.55
CA PRO A 68 -5.96 12.87 -5.82
C PRO A 68 -6.18 11.60 -6.67
N GLN A 69 -7.16 11.69 -7.56
CA GLN A 69 -7.53 10.62 -8.48
C GLN A 69 -6.83 10.84 -9.81
N TYR A 70 -6.33 9.77 -10.40
CA TYR A 70 -5.59 9.79 -11.66
C TYR A 70 -6.33 8.98 -12.72
N SER A 71 -6.22 9.39 -13.98
CA SER A 71 -6.66 8.58 -15.11
C SER A 71 -5.72 7.39 -15.33
N GLU A 72 -6.10 6.49 -16.23
CA GLU A 72 -5.27 5.38 -16.66
C GLU A 72 -3.96 5.84 -17.31
N ASP A 73 -4.03 6.84 -18.19
CA ASP A 73 -2.85 7.40 -18.86
C ASP A 73 -1.89 8.06 -17.85
N GLU A 74 -2.41 8.87 -16.93
CA GLU A 74 -1.59 9.51 -15.91
C GLU A 74 -0.94 8.49 -14.96
N GLU A 75 -1.65 7.42 -14.60
CA GLU A 75 -1.07 6.37 -13.76
C GLU A 75 -0.01 5.58 -14.53
N ALA A 76 -0.19 5.33 -15.83
CA ALA A 76 0.83 4.68 -16.65
C ALA A 76 2.13 5.50 -16.71
N GLU A 77 2.04 6.82 -16.87
CA GLU A 77 3.20 7.72 -16.82
C GLU A 77 3.88 7.73 -15.44
N ARG A 78 3.10 7.79 -14.35
CA ARG A 78 3.63 7.70 -12.97
C ARG A 78 4.25 6.35 -12.68
N HIS A 79 3.69 5.28 -13.23
CA HIS A 79 4.24 3.94 -13.10
C HIS A 79 5.58 3.84 -13.83
N ALA A 80 5.64 4.27 -15.10
CA ALA A 80 6.86 4.25 -15.90
C ALA A 80 8.00 5.08 -15.26
N THR A 81 7.69 6.26 -14.73
CA THR A 81 8.69 7.09 -14.02
C THR A 81 9.18 6.44 -12.73
N TRP A 82 8.30 5.78 -11.97
CA TRP A 82 8.67 5.00 -10.80
C TRP A 82 9.51 3.77 -11.16
N GLU A 83 9.13 3.04 -12.21
CA GLU A 83 9.87 1.89 -12.73
C GLU A 83 11.27 2.28 -13.17
N LEU A 84 11.41 3.41 -13.89
CA LEU A 84 12.70 3.95 -14.30
C LEU A 84 13.58 4.24 -13.08
N ARG A 85 13.06 4.94 -12.07
CA ARG A 85 13.79 5.23 -10.82
C ARG A 85 14.23 3.94 -10.10
N CYS A 86 13.35 2.95 -10.06
CA CYS A 86 13.66 1.65 -9.47
C CYS A 86 14.71 0.91 -10.29
N ALA A 87 14.65 0.95 -11.63
CA ALA A 87 15.64 0.35 -12.51
C ALA A 87 17.01 1.02 -12.37
N GLU A 88 17.07 2.35 -12.34
CA GLU A 88 18.29 3.12 -12.06
C GLU A 88 18.89 2.75 -10.70
N THR A 89 18.06 2.62 -9.67
CA THR A 89 18.52 2.22 -8.33
C THR A 89 19.12 0.81 -8.34
N ARG A 90 18.48 -0.15 -9.02
CA ARG A 90 19.01 -1.52 -9.19
C ARG A 90 20.32 -1.52 -9.99
N ALA A 91 20.39 -0.77 -11.10
CA ALA A 91 21.59 -0.64 -11.91
C ALA A 91 22.75 -0.06 -11.09
N ARG A 92 22.47 0.93 -10.24
CA ARG A 92 23.45 1.51 -9.32
C ARG A 92 23.93 0.50 -8.27
N PHE A 93 23.04 -0.30 -7.67
CA PHE A 93 23.45 -1.37 -6.77
C PHE A 93 24.37 -2.38 -7.47
N ALA A 94 24.01 -2.80 -8.69
CA ALA A 94 24.83 -3.71 -9.49
C ALA A 94 26.20 -3.13 -9.85
N ALA A 95 26.28 -1.82 -10.14
CA ALA A 95 27.53 -1.14 -10.47
C ALA A 95 28.46 -0.98 -9.26
N ILE A 96 27.90 -0.70 -8.08
CA ILE A 96 28.66 -0.44 -6.84
C ILE A 96 29.12 -1.74 -6.16
N LEU A 97 28.34 -2.82 -6.27
CA LEU A 97 28.64 -4.13 -5.68
C LEU A 97 30.11 -4.60 -5.90
N PRO A 98 30.67 -4.62 -7.12
CA PRO A 98 32.06 -5.03 -7.33
C PRO A 98 33.09 -4.09 -6.69
N GLN A 99 32.78 -2.80 -6.55
CA GLN A 99 33.68 -1.85 -5.88
C GLN A 99 33.66 -2.06 -4.36
N LEU A 100 32.49 -2.32 -3.77
CA LEU A 100 32.36 -2.63 -2.35
C LEU A 100 33.01 -3.98 -2.01
N SER A 101 32.84 -5.01 -2.84
CA SER A 101 33.48 -6.31 -2.61
C SER A 101 35.01 -6.21 -2.70
N LYS A 102 35.53 -5.40 -3.64
CA LYS A 102 36.96 -5.10 -3.73
C LYS A 102 37.46 -4.33 -2.51
N ALA A 103 36.69 -3.36 -2.02
CA ALA A 103 37.04 -2.59 -0.82
C ALA A 103 37.07 -3.48 0.42
N ALA A 104 36.08 -4.36 0.57
CA ALA A 104 36.02 -5.35 1.63
C ALA A 104 37.25 -6.28 1.61
N ALA A 105 37.56 -6.88 0.46
CA ALA A 105 38.73 -7.75 0.31
C ALA A 105 40.06 -7.02 0.59
N TRP A 106 40.16 -5.75 0.20
CA TRP A 106 41.34 -4.93 0.47
C TRP A 106 41.51 -4.60 1.96
N LEU A 107 40.41 -4.28 2.66
CA LEU A 107 40.41 -4.06 4.10
C LEU A 107 40.69 -5.37 4.85
N ASP A 108 40.13 -6.50 4.42
CA ASP A 108 40.32 -7.83 5.01
C ASP A 108 41.81 -8.23 5.01
N SER A 109 42.54 -7.88 3.95
CA SER A 109 43.99 -8.11 3.87
C SER A 109 44.84 -7.25 4.83
N ARG A 110 44.28 -6.19 5.41
CA ARG A 110 44.98 -5.18 6.24
C ARG A 110 44.51 -5.14 7.68
N THR A 111 43.26 -5.53 7.91
CA THR A 111 42.76 -5.79 9.25
C THR A 111 43.33 -7.14 9.68
N THR A 112 44.33 -7.11 10.56
CA THR A 112 44.73 -8.32 11.27
C THR A 112 43.51 -8.83 12.04
N ALA A 113 43.36 -10.16 12.14
CA ALA A 113 42.31 -10.85 12.89
C ALA A 113 42.37 -10.52 14.40
N THR A 114 42.17 -9.25 14.74
CA THR A 114 41.63 -8.83 16.01
C THR A 114 40.16 -9.20 15.91
N VAL A 115 39.89 -10.45 16.27
CA VAL A 115 38.52 -10.95 16.38
C VAL A 115 37.80 -9.95 17.27
N PHE A 116 36.89 -9.17 16.69
CA PHE A 116 35.85 -8.54 17.46
C PHE A 116 35.01 -9.69 18.01
N GLN A 117 35.38 -10.20 19.19
CA GLN A 117 34.52 -11.04 20.00
C GLN A 117 33.60 -10.09 20.73
N PRO A 118 32.30 -10.05 20.38
CA PRO A 118 31.34 -9.34 21.20
C PRO A 118 31.17 -10.15 22.49
N GLY A 119 31.99 -9.89 23.53
CA GLY A 119 31.72 -10.51 24.83
C GLY A 119 32.79 -10.53 25.93
N ASP A 120 34.10 -10.42 25.64
CA ASP A 120 35.10 -10.91 26.63
C ASP A 120 35.92 -9.84 27.38
N SER A 121 35.43 -8.60 27.52
CA SER A 121 35.98 -7.67 28.51
C SER A 121 34.99 -7.43 29.67
N ASN A 122 35.45 -7.75 30.88
CA ASN A 122 34.73 -7.55 32.16
C ASN A 122 34.47 -6.07 32.54
N ASP A 123 34.69 -5.12 31.63
CA ASP A 123 34.37 -3.69 31.78
C ASP A 123 33.11 -3.35 30.96
N ALA A 124 32.01 -4.04 31.27
CA ALA A 124 30.86 -4.25 30.39
C ALA A 124 29.82 -3.11 30.30
N HIS A 125 30.13 -1.89 30.78
CA HIS A 125 29.16 -0.78 30.75
C HIS A 125 29.49 0.37 29.79
N ASP A 126 30.77 0.57 29.42
CA ASP A 126 31.19 1.66 28.52
C ASP A 126 31.61 1.16 27.12
N ALA A 127 32.19 -0.05 27.02
CA ALA A 127 32.65 -0.62 25.76
C ALA A 127 31.50 -1.03 24.81
N GLY A 128 30.36 -1.47 25.36
CA GLY A 128 29.19 -1.85 24.56
C GLY A 128 28.49 -0.66 23.90
N ALA A 129 28.45 0.50 24.58
CA ALA A 129 27.88 1.72 24.02
C ALA A 129 28.80 2.34 22.97
N MET A 130 30.11 2.40 23.23
CA MET A 130 31.11 2.85 22.24
C MET A 130 31.17 1.95 21.01
N GLY A 131 31.16 0.62 21.17
CA GLY A 131 31.16 -0.33 20.05
C GLY A 131 29.90 -0.27 19.18
N MET A 132 28.73 -0.01 19.78
CA MET A 132 27.47 0.17 19.05
C MET A 132 27.46 1.49 18.23
N LEU A 133 27.97 2.58 18.83
CA LEU A 133 28.12 3.87 18.14
C LEU A 133 29.10 3.78 16.97
N ASP A 134 30.20 3.03 17.13
CA ASP A 134 31.17 2.81 16.06
C ASP A 134 30.59 1.96 14.92
N MET A 135 29.73 0.98 15.24
CA MET A 135 28.98 0.24 14.23
C MET A 135 27.95 1.11 13.48
N GLU A 136 27.16 1.94 14.16
CA GLU A 136 26.22 2.85 13.49
C GLU A 136 26.93 3.82 12.55
N LYS A 137 28.06 4.40 13.00
CA LYS A 137 28.91 5.25 12.17
C LYS A 137 29.49 4.50 10.98
N ALA A 138 29.92 3.25 11.16
CA ALA A 138 30.42 2.41 10.08
C ALA A 138 29.34 2.12 9.03
N HIS A 139 28.11 1.78 9.44
CA HIS A 139 26.98 1.61 8.52
C HIS A 139 26.66 2.92 7.79
N ALA A 140 26.65 4.05 8.48
CA ALA A 140 26.44 5.36 7.87
C ALA A 140 27.52 5.69 6.83
N TYR A 141 28.79 5.43 7.16
CA TYR A 141 29.92 5.59 6.25
C TYR A 141 29.76 4.70 5.01
N VAL A 142 29.40 3.42 5.16
CA VAL A 142 29.14 2.52 4.02
C VAL A 142 28.00 3.04 3.14
N ARG A 143 26.93 3.61 3.71
CA ARG A 143 25.86 4.25 2.93
C ARG A 143 26.36 5.48 2.17
N GLU A 144 27.24 6.27 2.76
CA GLU A 144 27.87 7.42 2.11
C GLU A 144 28.80 6.99 0.96
N LEU A 145 29.55 5.89 1.11
CA LEU A 145 30.37 5.32 0.04
C LEU A 145 29.54 5.02 -1.22
N GLU A 146 28.29 4.59 -1.07
CA GLU A 146 27.39 4.34 -2.21
C GLU A 146 27.07 5.61 -3.02
N THR A 147 27.36 6.79 -2.48
CA THR A 147 27.18 8.09 -3.14
C THR A 147 28.39 8.56 -3.93
N GLN A 148 29.56 7.96 -3.69
CA GLN A 148 30.81 8.36 -4.29
C GLN A 148 31.01 7.72 -5.68
N ALA A 149 31.83 8.37 -6.52
CA ALA A 149 32.16 7.87 -7.85
C ALA A 149 33.05 6.62 -7.82
N ASP A 150 33.94 6.53 -6.81
CA ASP A 150 34.76 5.35 -6.56
C ASP A 150 34.80 5.02 -5.05
N PRO A 151 33.90 4.14 -4.58
CA PRO A 151 33.87 3.66 -3.20
C PRO A 151 35.20 3.02 -2.77
N PHE A 152 35.88 2.33 -3.69
CA PHE A 152 37.13 1.64 -3.38
C PHE A 152 38.25 2.63 -3.07
N ALA A 153 38.48 3.60 -3.95
CA ALA A 153 39.51 4.61 -3.74
C ALA A 153 39.28 5.42 -2.46
N SER A 154 38.02 5.69 -2.13
CA SER A 154 37.65 6.46 -0.95
C SER A 154 37.94 5.72 0.35
N VAL A 155 37.74 4.39 0.39
CA VAL A 155 38.14 3.54 1.51
C VAL A 155 39.66 3.53 1.68
N VAL A 156 40.41 3.42 0.58
CA VAL A 156 41.89 3.42 0.60
C VAL A 156 42.41 4.74 1.16
N GLN A 157 41.96 5.88 0.63
CA GLN A 157 42.39 7.20 1.08
C GLN A 157 42.07 7.47 2.54
N ALA A 158 40.88 7.07 2.98
CA ALA A 158 40.44 7.31 4.35
C ALA A 158 41.23 6.44 5.35
N THR A 159 41.65 5.24 4.93
CA THR A 159 42.51 4.35 5.73
C THR A 159 43.97 4.82 5.77
N GLU A 160 44.51 5.34 4.66
CA GLU A 160 45.89 5.85 4.56
C GLU A 160 46.11 7.19 5.31
N SER A 161 45.03 7.91 5.60
CA SER A 161 45.09 9.19 6.32
C SER A 161 45.23 9.03 7.85
N ASP A 162 45.51 7.81 8.36
CA ASP A 162 45.67 7.46 9.79
C ASP A 162 44.53 7.95 10.72
N SER A 163 43.34 8.21 10.15
CA SER A 163 42.21 8.83 10.86
C SER A 163 41.42 7.85 11.72
N TYR A 164 41.61 6.54 11.52
CA TYR A 164 40.75 5.50 12.11
C TYR A 164 41.51 4.53 13.02
N THR A 165 40.86 4.13 14.11
CA THR A 165 41.34 3.05 14.98
C THR A 165 41.13 1.69 14.31
N ASN A 166 41.95 0.69 14.66
CA ASN A 166 41.78 -0.69 14.16
C ASN A 166 40.38 -1.25 14.45
N ALA A 167 39.79 -0.89 15.59
CA ALA A 167 38.42 -1.27 15.94
C ALA A 167 37.38 -0.69 14.96
N TYR A 168 37.50 0.60 14.60
CA TYR A 168 36.61 1.22 13.63
C TYR A 168 36.78 0.65 12.21
N LEU A 169 38.01 0.32 11.80
CA LEU A 169 38.27 -0.36 10.53
C LEU A 169 37.61 -1.76 10.48
N SER A 170 37.61 -2.50 11.59
CA SER A 170 36.90 -3.78 11.69
C SER A 170 35.38 -3.63 11.62
N ALA A 171 34.83 -2.56 12.20
CA ALA A 171 33.41 -2.21 12.10
C ALA A 171 33.01 -1.85 10.66
N ILE A 172 33.85 -1.08 9.95
CA ILE A 172 33.66 -0.79 8.52
C ILE A 172 33.68 -2.07 7.69
N LEU A 173 34.64 -2.98 7.94
CA LEU A 173 34.71 -4.25 7.23
C LEU A 173 33.44 -5.09 7.45
N HIS A 174 32.94 -5.16 8.68
CA HIS A 174 31.67 -5.85 8.97
C HIS A 174 30.51 -5.23 8.18
N ALA A 175 30.36 -3.90 8.24
CA ALA A 175 29.31 -3.19 7.53
C ALA A 175 29.41 -3.37 6.00
N LEU A 176 30.63 -3.45 5.45
CA LEU A 176 30.87 -3.73 4.03
C LEU A 176 30.46 -5.16 3.66
N HIS A 177 30.82 -6.17 4.46
CA HIS A 177 30.43 -7.56 4.22
C HIS A 177 28.91 -7.73 4.26
N GLU A 178 28.25 -7.17 5.27
CA GLU A 178 26.80 -7.17 5.37
C GLU A 178 26.17 -6.50 4.14
N ARG A 179 26.69 -5.32 3.75
CA ARG A 179 26.15 -4.60 2.60
C ARG A 179 26.37 -5.35 1.28
N VAL A 180 27.53 -5.97 1.09
CA VAL A 180 27.84 -6.81 -0.07
C VAL A 180 26.92 -8.02 -0.11
N HIS A 181 26.66 -8.68 1.02
CA HIS A 181 25.74 -9.80 1.11
C HIS A 181 24.33 -9.39 0.68
N VAL A 182 23.79 -8.31 1.25
CA VAL A 182 22.47 -7.75 0.88
C VAL A 182 22.38 -7.46 -0.62
N LEU A 183 23.39 -6.80 -1.19
CA LEU A 183 23.38 -6.42 -2.60
C LEU A 183 23.64 -7.58 -3.56
N SER A 184 24.29 -8.65 -3.10
CA SER A 184 24.55 -9.87 -3.88
C SER A 184 23.33 -10.76 -4.07
N GLU A 185 22.28 -10.57 -3.26
CA GLU A 185 21.05 -11.37 -3.28
C GLU A 185 19.80 -10.53 -3.63
N PRO A 186 19.54 -10.26 -4.93
CA PRO A 186 18.41 -9.43 -5.36
C PRO A 186 17.01 -9.94 -4.97
N SER A 187 16.89 -11.23 -4.64
CA SER A 187 15.64 -11.86 -4.20
C SER A 187 15.43 -11.82 -2.68
N SER A 188 16.42 -11.35 -1.92
CA SER A 188 16.34 -11.30 -0.46
C SER A 188 15.37 -10.20 0.02
N GLY A 189 14.76 -10.40 1.18
CA GLY A 189 13.93 -9.38 1.82
C GLY A 189 14.73 -8.11 2.14
N GLU A 190 15.99 -8.25 2.52
CA GLU A 190 16.89 -7.14 2.83
C GLU A 190 17.21 -6.28 1.61
N TYR A 191 17.45 -6.92 0.46
CA TYR A 191 17.60 -6.20 -0.82
C TYR A 191 16.34 -5.41 -1.16
N THR A 192 15.15 -6.02 -0.99
CA THR A 192 13.89 -5.32 -1.26
C THR A 192 13.68 -4.14 -0.32
N SER A 193 14.05 -4.25 0.96
CA SER A 193 14.01 -3.14 1.92
C SER A 193 14.97 -2.02 1.54
N ALA A 194 16.22 -2.36 1.19
CA ALA A 194 17.21 -1.39 0.72
C ALA A 194 16.79 -0.69 -0.59
N LEU A 195 16.09 -1.42 -1.48
CA LEU A 195 15.49 -0.83 -2.67
C LEU A 195 14.35 0.11 -2.29
N HIS A 196 13.46 -0.27 -1.36
CA HIS A 196 12.35 0.56 -0.91
C HIS A 196 12.77 1.82 -0.15
N GLU A 197 13.93 1.82 0.51
CA GLU A 197 14.51 3.05 1.09
C GLU A 197 14.77 4.12 0.02
N ARG A 198 15.19 3.71 -1.18
CA ARG A 198 15.57 4.62 -2.29
C ARG A 198 14.45 4.81 -3.33
N CYS A 199 13.67 3.77 -3.57
CA CYS A 199 12.52 3.72 -4.46
C CYS A 199 11.31 3.16 -3.67
N PRO A 200 10.63 3.99 -2.86
CA PRO A 200 9.53 3.55 -2.02
C PRO A 200 8.44 2.84 -2.81
N ARG A 201 7.85 1.81 -2.21
CA ARG A 201 6.72 1.10 -2.80
C ARG A 201 5.51 2.02 -2.90
N ARG A 202 4.93 2.12 -4.09
CA ARG A 202 3.66 2.83 -4.30
C ARG A 202 2.49 1.94 -3.89
N HIS A 203 1.56 2.51 -3.12
CA HIS A 203 0.32 1.83 -2.72
C HIS A 203 -0.81 2.28 -3.63
N ILE A 204 -0.92 1.70 -4.82
CA ILE A 204 -1.92 2.10 -5.82
C ILE A 204 -3.18 1.23 -5.66
N ARG A 205 -4.35 1.83 -5.85
CA ARG A 205 -5.61 1.10 -5.93
C ARG A 205 -6.44 1.62 -7.10
N ALA A 206 -6.89 0.69 -7.95
CA ALA A 206 -7.85 0.97 -9.00
C ALA A 206 -9.27 1.07 -8.43
N PHE A 207 -10.05 1.98 -8.98
CA PHE A 207 -11.46 2.10 -8.73
C PHE A 207 -12.21 2.47 -10.01
N ARG A 208 -13.51 2.18 -10.03
CA ARG A 208 -14.39 2.58 -11.11
C ARG A 208 -15.70 3.08 -10.54
N ILE A 209 -16.17 4.20 -11.06
CA ILE A 209 -17.49 4.73 -10.69
C ILE A 209 -18.51 4.10 -11.63
N VAL A 210 -19.59 3.59 -11.07
CA VAL A 210 -20.71 3.01 -11.81
C VAL A 210 -22.00 3.70 -11.37
N ARG A 211 -22.78 4.20 -12.32
CA ARG A 211 -24.10 4.76 -12.04
C ARG A 211 -25.13 3.65 -12.14
N VAL A 212 -25.93 3.49 -11.09
CA VAL A 212 -26.95 2.44 -10.98
C VAL A 212 -28.30 3.02 -10.59
N ARG A 213 -29.36 2.34 -10.99
CA ARG A 213 -30.74 2.61 -10.56
C ARG A 213 -31.40 1.36 -10.00
N ASP A 214 -32.46 1.53 -9.22
CA ASP A 214 -33.26 0.39 -8.75
C ASP A 214 -33.78 -0.42 -9.96
N ALA A 215 -33.65 -1.76 -9.89
CA ALA A 215 -34.17 -2.66 -10.92
C ALA A 215 -35.71 -2.72 -10.89
N TRP A 216 -36.29 -2.66 -9.68
CA TRP A 216 -37.74 -2.72 -9.48
C TRP A 216 -38.30 -1.38 -9.02
N PRO A 217 -39.42 -0.92 -9.59
CA PRO A 217 -40.14 0.22 -9.06
C PRO A 217 -40.70 -0.15 -7.69
N THR A 218 -40.30 0.60 -6.65
CA THR A 218 -40.95 0.45 -5.34
C THR A 218 -42.27 1.22 -5.29
N ARG A 219 -43.15 0.88 -4.34
CA ARG A 219 -44.38 1.63 -4.07
C ARG A 219 -44.15 3.13 -3.84
N ARG A 220 -42.94 3.53 -3.43
CA ARG A 220 -42.53 4.94 -3.38
C ARG A 220 -41.74 5.26 -4.64
N THR A 221 -42.27 6.15 -5.46
CA THR A 221 -41.52 6.67 -6.60
C THR A 221 -40.32 7.46 -6.08
N SER A 222 -39.13 7.07 -6.52
CA SER A 222 -37.88 7.72 -6.18
C SER A 222 -37.14 7.95 -7.49
N ARG A 223 -36.76 9.20 -7.74
CA ARG A 223 -35.91 9.57 -8.88
C ARG A 223 -34.42 9.53 -8.53
N ARG A 224 -34.09 9.00 -7.35
CA ARG A 224 -32.73 8.88 -6.86
C ARG A 224 -32.02 7.74 -7.60
N THR A 225 -30.88 8.07 -8.19
CA THR A 225 -29.89 7.11 -8.70
C THR A 225 -28.77 6.94 -7.68
N ALA A 226 -27.83 6.04 -7.92
CA ALA A 226 -26.66 5.89 -7.06
C ALA A 226 -25.38 5.84 -7.87
N GLN A 227 -24.36 6.52 -7.38
CA GLN A 227 -22.97 6.36 -7.80
C GLN A 227 -22.31 5.34 -6.89
N LEU A 228 -21.90 4.23 -7.46
CA LEU A 228 -21.21 3.15 -6.80
C LEU A 228 -19.72 3.24 -7.12
N SER A 229 -18.89 3.51 -6.12
CA SER A 229 -17.44 3.40 -6.21
C SER A 229 -17.02 1.94 -5.99
N VAL A 230 -16.69 1.28 -7.08
CA VAL A 230 -16.19 -0.11 -7.12
C VAL A 230 -14.68 -0.08 -7.01
N TRP A 231 -14.15 -0.73 -5.97
CA TRP A 231 -12.71 -0.82 -5.74
C TRP A 231 -12.16 -2.21 -6.06
N GLY A 232 -10.96 -2.27 -6.66
CA GLY A 232 -10.29 -3.53 -6.97
C GLY A 232 -10.72 -4.10 -8.31
N ASP A 233 -11.62 -5.08 -8.30
CA ASP A 233 -12.11 -5.72 -9.53
C ASP A 233 -13.14 -4.82 -10.23
N THR A 234 -12.66 -3.98 -11.14
CA THR A 234 -13.45 -2.90 -11.76
C THR A 234 -14.30 -3.35 -12.95
N ASP A 235 -14.03 -4.52 -13.52
CA ASP A 235 -14.68 -5.02 -14.75
C ASP A 235 -15.91 -5.91 -14.49
N VAL A 236 -16.33 -6.04 -13.23
CA VAL A 236 -17.43 -6.93 -12.83
C VAL A 236 -18.82 -6.44 -13.30
N LEU A 237 -18.97 -5.14 -13.53
CA LEU A 237 -20.26 -4.51 -13.85
C LEU A 237 -20.28 -3.99 -15.30
N GLU A 238 -21.24 -4.49 -16.07
CA GLU A 238 -21.50 -4.09 -17.46
C GLU A 238 -22.71 -3.17 -17.57
N GLU A 239 -22.67 -2.20 -18.48
CA GLU A 239 -23.80 -1.33 -18.80
C GLU A 239 -25.03 -2.12 -19.25
N GLY A 240 -26.20 -1.73 -18.76
CA GLY A 240 -27.48 -2.41 -19.01
C GLY A 240 -27.66 -3.73 -18.24
N GLY A 241 -26.62 -4.26 -17.60
CA GLY A 241 -26.72 -5.47 -16.79
C GLY A 241 -27.50 -5.24 -15.49
N ARG A 242 -28.28 -6.24 -15.09
CA ARG A 242 -28.95 -6.28 -13.78
C ARG A 242 -28.15 -7.10 -12.78
N TYR A 243 -27.93 -6.54 -11.60
CA TYR A 243 -27.11 -7.15 -10.56
C TYR A 243 -27.77 -7.03 -9.19
N GLU A 244 -27.73 -8.11 -8.43
CA GLU A 244 -27.85 -8.04 -6.99
C GLU A 244 -26.46 -7.82 -6.39
N ILE A 245 -26.30 -6.73 -5.63
CA ILE A 245 -25.03 -6.35 -5.01
C ILE A 245 -25.19 -6.37 -3.49
N THR A 246 -24.23 -6.97 -2.79
CA THR A 246 -24.27 -7.14 -1.33
C THR A 246 -23.17 -6.37 -0.62
N GLN A 247 -23.34 -6.12 0.68
CA GLN A 247 -22.31 -5.56 1.56
C GLN A 247 -21.75 -4.20 1.04
N LEU A 248 -22.64 -3.23 0.83
CA LEU A 248 -22.26 -1.87 0.41
C LEU A 248 -22.28 -0.92 1.59
N VAL A 249 -21.47 0.14 1.53
CA VAL A 249 -21.45 1.21 2.53
C VAL A 249 -21.84 2.55 1.92
N PRO A 250 -22.73 3.33 2.56
CA PRO A 250 -22.94 4.71 2.20
C PRO A 250 -21.65 5.52 2.39
N THR A 251 -21.34 6.39 1.44
CA THR A 251 -20.23 7.34 1.49
C THR A 251 -20.74 8.75 1.25
N GLN A 252 -19.89 9.75 1.51
CA GLN A 252 -20.18 11.16 1.22
C GLN A 252 -21.54 11.64 1.75
N GLY A 253 -21.90 11.27 2.99
CA GLY A 253 -23.26 11.49 3.51
C GLY A 253 -23.77 12.94 3.44
N ARG A 254 -22.87 13.93 3.50
CA ARG A 254 -23.20 15.36 3.34
C ARG A 254 -23.64 15.74 1.93
N SER A 255 -23.27 14.95 0.92
CA SER A 255 -23.62 15.17 -0.48
C SER A 255 -24.99 14.59 -0.86
N TRP A 256 -25.60 13.80 0.02
CA TRP A 256 -26.89 13.17 -0.25
C TRP A 256 -28.01 14.22 -0.15
N ARG A 257 -28.79 14.38 -1.22
CA ARG A 257 -29.99 15.22 -1.21
C ARG A 257 -31.23 14.44 -0.79
N ALA A 258 -32.34 15.15 -0.58
CA ALA A 258 -33.64 14.55 -0.29
C ALA A 258 -34.05 13.51 -1.36
N ARG A 259 -34.83 12.52 -0.94
CA ARG A 259 -35.20 11.34 -1.75
C ARG A 259 -36.04 11.68 -2.99
N GLU A 260 -36.72 12.81 -2.96
CA GLU A 260 -37.63 13.29 -4.01
C GLU A 260 -36.86 14.02 -5.12
N CYS A 261 -35.63 14.47 -4.85
CA CYS A 261 -34.79 15.12 -5.82
C CYS A 261 -34.17 14.10 -6.77
N VAL A 262 -33.96 14.50 -8.03
CA VAL A 262 -33.08 13.79 -8.96
C VAL A 262 -31.64 14.03 -8.49
N ALA A 263 -31.16 13.14 -7.64
CA ALA A 263 -29.83 13.23 -7.05
C ALA A 263 -29.26 11.84 -6.84
N ASP A 264 -27.93 11.77 -6.74
CA ASP A 264 -27.22 10.52 -6.53
C ASP A 264 -27.06 10.22 -5.02
N ALA A 265 -27.29 8.97 -4.64
CA ALA A 265 -26.70 8.38 -3.45
C ALA A 265 -25.27 7.94 -3.75
N PHE A 266 -24.36 8.11 -2.80
CA PHE A 266 -22.97 7.70 -2.97
C PHE A 266 -22.72 6.45 -2.16
N LEU A 267 -22.36 5.36 -2.84
CA LEU A 267 -22.14 4.04 -2.27
C LEU A 267 -20.71 3.59 -2.59
N SER A 268 -20.14 2.76 -1.73
CA SER A 268 -18.84 2.14 -2.01
C SER A 268 -18.85 0.67 -1.66
N THR A 269 -18.07 -0.09 -2.41
CA THR A 269 -17.88 -1.52 -2.19
C THR A 269 -16.96 -1.77 -0.99
N THR A 270 -17.18 -2.90 -0.34
CA THR A 270 -16.34 -3.40 0.75
C THR A 270 -15.57 -4.63 0.27
N ARG A 271 -14.67 -5.15 1.12
CA ARG A 271 -13.96 -6.40 0.85
C ARG A 271 -14.90 -7.60 0.66
N ASP A 272 -16.06 -7.56 1.31
CA ASP A 272 -17.04 -8.64 1.31
C ASP A 272 -18.16 -8.43 0.30
N THR A 273 -18.07 -7.40 -0.55
CA THR A 273 -19.04 -7.15 -1.62
C THR A 273 -19.05 -8.31 -2.60
N ARG A 274 -20.25 -8.83 -2.87
CA ARG A 274 -20.49 -9.83 -3.90
C ARG A 274 -21.51 -9.31 -4.91
N TYR A 275 -21.32 -9.72 -6.15
CA TYR A 275 -22.15 -9.37 -7.30
C TYR A 275 -22.80 -10.64 -7.85
N ILE A 276 -24.10 -10.60 -8.09
CA ILE A 276 -24.83 -11.70 -8.72
C ILE A 276 -25.59 -11.13 -9.91
N ARG A 277 -25.17 -11.49 -11.13
CA ARG A 277 -25.88 -11.11 -12.35
C ARG A 277 -27.26 -11.78 -12.38
N ARG A 278 -28.29 -11.01 -12.70
CA ARG A 278 -29.67 -11.47 -12.85
C ARG A 278 -30.15 -11.24 -14.28
N PRO A 279 -31.09 -12.07 -14.78
CA PRO A 279 -31.76 -11.77 -16.03
C PRO A 279 -32.54 -10.45 -15.88
N LEU A 280 -32.61 -9.69 -16.98
CA LEU A 280 -33.41 -8.47 -17.06
C LEU A 280 -34.90 -8.78 -16.93
#